data_AF-A0A1J5QBX7-F1
#
_entry.id   AF-A0A1J5QBX7-F1
#
_cell.length_a   1.000
_cell.length_b   1.000
_cell.length_c   1.000
_cell.angle_alpha   90.00
_cell.angle_beta   90.00
_cell.angle_gamma   90.00
#
_symmetry.space_group_name_H-M   'P 1'
#
loop_
_entity.id
_entity.type
_entity.pdbx_description
1 polymer ?
#
loop_
_entity_poly.entity_id
_entity_poly.type
_entity_poly.pdbx_seq_one_letter_code
_entity_poly.pdbx_strand_id
1 'polypeptide(L)'
;MIAASAGNHAQGVAYHASRLSIPATIFVPVGTPTVKIENTRRHGATVIEGGATLEEAASLAVDHGRKERLTFIHPYDDPLIIAGQGTIALEMLAAVPDLDVLLVPIGGGGLVSGMAVAAKTLKPGIEVIGVQATLYPSMFNLIKGQHLPMRGDTLAEGIAVKAPGLITSAIVRALVDDIVLVTEQQIEQALSLLITIEKTVTEGAGAAGLAAVLANQERFKGRALGLVLSGGNIDTRLLSSVLTRQLAREGRLTQLRFDIVDRPGQLAAVVAVLSKTGANIVEVSHQRIFTDLPAKAVLLEVVIETRDRSHLDSTIAALRAASIHVDVGGH
;
A
#
# COMPACT_ATOMS: atom_id res chain seq x y z
N MET A 1 -16.16 25.98 -5.37
CA MET A 1 -14.75 25.66 -5.06
C MET A 1 -14.19 24.73 -6.13
N ILE A 2 -12.87 24.63 -6.24
CA ILE A 2 -12.20 23.80 -7.25
C ILE A 2 -11.02 23.05 -6.65
N ALA A 3 -10.77 21.82 -7.10
CA ALA A 3 -9.59 21.04 -6.71
C ALA A 3 -9.12 20.16 -7.87
N ALA A 4 -7.92 19.59 -7.75
CA ALA A 4 -7.41 18.58 -8.66
C ALA A 4 -6.92 17.36 -7.89
N SER A 5 -7.51 16.20 -8.16
CA SER A 5 -7.16 14.91 -7.56
C SER A 5 -7.94 13.81 -8.25
N ALA A 6 -7.30 12.65 -8.49
CA ALA A 6 -7.98 11.45 -8.96
C ALA A 6 -8.31 10.47 -7.81
N GLY A 7 -8.19 10.89 -6.54
CA GLY A 7 -8.21 9.97 -5.39
C GLY A 7 -8.92 10.50 -4.15
N ASN A 8 -8.37 10.21 -2.98
CA ASN A 8 -9.00 10.47 -1.68
C ASN A 8 -9.35 11.96 -1.45
N HIS A 9 -8.49 12.88 -1.90
CA HIS A 9 -8.75 14.32 -1.79
C HIS A 9 -9.98 14.76 -2.60
N ALA A 10 -10.15 14.25 -3.82
CA ALA A 10 -11.33 14.56 -4.65
C ALA A 10 -12.63 14.16 -3.95
N GLN A 11 -12.65 12.95 -3.37
CA GLN A 11 -13.82 12.45 -2.64
C GLN A 11 -14.08 13.29 -1.37
N GLY A 12 -13.03 13.62 -0.61
CA GLY A 12 -13.15 14.48 0.58
C GLY A 12 -13.74 15.86 0.25
N VAL A 13 -13.17 16.54 -0.75
CA VAL A 13 -13.67 17.85 -1.21
C VAL A 13 -15.11 17.74 -1.69
N ALA A 14 -15.42 16.77 -2.57
CA ALA A 14 -16.75 16.59 -3.13
C ALA A 14 -17.80 16.30 -2.03
N TYR A 15 -17.49 15.39 -1.11
CA TYR A 15 -18.36 15.02 0.00
C TYR A 15 -18.69 16.22 0.91
N HIS A 16 -17.67 16.97 1.33
CA HIS A 16 -17.88 18.11 2.22
C HIS A 16 -18.53 19.30 1.51
N ALA A 17 -18.18 19.56 0.24
CA ALA A 17 -18.82 20.59 -0.56
C ALA A 17 -20.33 20.36 -0.69
N SER A 18 -20.73 19.12 -0.98
CA SER A 18 -22.13 18.70 -1.06
C SER A 18 -22.88 18.88 0.25
N ARG A 19 -22.29 18.46 1.38
CA ARG A 19 -22.87 18.66 2.72
C ARG A 19 -23.06 20.14 3.07
N LEU A 20 -22.21 21.01 2.56
CA LEU A 20 -22.27 22.46 2.79
C LEU A 20 -23.08 23.19 1.71
N SER A 21 -23.65 22.47 0.74
CA SER A 21 -24.36 23.06 -0.41
C SER A 21 -23.50 24.05 -1.22
N ILE A 22 -22.19 23.78 -1.32
CA ILE A 22 -21.24 24.55 -2.11
C ILE A 22 -20.93 23.77 -3.40
N PRO A 23 -21.05 24.37 -4.59
CA PRO A 23 -20.64 23.71 -5.83
C PRO A 23 -19.14 23.38 -5.83
N ALA A 24 -18.79 22.14 -6.19
CA ALA A 24 -17.40 21.68 -6.32
C ALA A 24 -17.11 21.18 -7.73
N THR A 25 -16.02 21.70 -8.30
CA THR A 25 -15.45 21.24 -9.57
C THR A 25 -14.14 20.50 -9.28
N ILE A 26 -14.01 19.27 -9.76
CA ILE A 26 -12.81 18.44 -9.56
C ILE A 26 -12.17 18.17 -10.91
N PHE A 27 -10.91 18.59 -11.06
CA PHE A 27 -10.09 18.25 -12.22
C PHE A 27 -9.38 16.92 -12.00
N VAL A 28 -9.41 16.06 -13.02
CA VAL A 28 -8.71 14.77 -13.04
C VAL A 28 -7.95 14.62 -14.35
N PRO A 29 -6.83 13.90 -14.39
CA PRO A 29 -6.13 13.61 -15.64
C PRO A 29 -7.00 12.81 -16.61
N VAL A 30 -6.77 13.01 -17.90
CA VAL A 30 -7.36 12.17 -18.95
C VAL A 30 -6.92 10.72 -18.74
N GLY A 31 -7.88 9.78 -18.82
CA GLY A 31 -7.62 8.35 -18.58
C GLY A 31 -7.71 7.93 -17.12
N THR A 32 -8.16 8.82 -16.22
CA THR A 32 -8.52 8.44 -14.85
C THR A 32 -9.58 7.33 -14.89
N PRO A 33 -9.40 6.20 -14.15
CA PRO A 33 -10.36 5.11 -14.16
C PRO A 33 -11.79 5.58 -13.86
N THR A 34 -12.76 5.13 -14.67
CA THR A 34 -14.16 5.55 -14.59
C THR A 34 -14.73 5.39 -13.17
N VAL A 35 -14.34 4.36 -12.44
CA VAL A 35 -14.78 4.15 -11.05
C VAL A 35 -14.39 5.31 -10.11
N LYS A 36 -13.18 5.88 -10.27
CA LYS A 36 -12.69 7.02 -9.46
C LYS A 36 -13.47 8.30 -9.81
N ILE A 37 -13.79 8.50 -11.09
CA ILE A 37 -14.64 9.61 -11.57
C ILE A 37 -16.06 9.48 -11.00
N GLU A 38 -16.67 8.31 -11.13
CA GLU A 38 -18.05 8.07 -10.69
C GLU A 38 -18.18 8.17 -9.16
N ASN A 39 -17.22 7.69 -8.39
CA ASN A 39 -17.23 7.88 -6.93
C ASN A 39 -17.22 9.36 -6.55
N THR A 40 -16.45 10.19 -7.25
CA THR A 40 -16.41 11.64 -7.04
C THR A 40 -17.74 12.30 -7.45
N ARG A 41 -18.31 11.91 -8.59
CA ARG A 41 -19.62 12.40 -9.07
C ARG A 41 -20.78 12.00 -8.15
N ARG A 42 -20.75 10.82 -7.53
CA ARG A 42 -21.76 10.37 -6.55
C ARG A 42 -21.88 11.30 -5.35
N HIS A 43 -20.81 12.04 -5.02
CA HIS A 43 -20.86 13.07 -3.99
C HIS A 43 -21.45 14.40 -4.47
N GLY A 44 -21.82 14.54 -5.75
CA GLY A 44 -22.44 15.74 -6.31
C GLY A 44 -21.45 16.74 -6.92
N ALA A 45 -20.18 16.37 -7.09
CA ALA A 45 -19.19 17.23 -7.73
C ALA A 45 -19.27 17.15 -9.27
N THR A 46 -19.00 18.28 -9.92
CA THR A 46 -18.70 18.33 -11.35
C THR A 46 -17.27 17.84 -11.56
N VAL A 47 -17.08 16.80 -12.38
CA VAL A 47 -15.73 16.28 -12.70
C VAL A 47 -15.35 16.68 -14.12
N ILE A 48 -14.19 17.33 -14.26
CA ILE A 48 -13.62 17.76 -15.55
C ILE A 48 -12.33 16.97 -15.78
N GLU A 49 -12.26 16.28 -16.91
CA GLU A 49 -11.03 15.60 -17.34
C GLU A 49 -10.15 16.58 -18.13
N GLY A 50 -8.87 16.67 -17.78
CA GLY A 50 -7.94 17.57 -18.45
C GLY A 50 -6.49 17.35 -18.02
N GLY A 51 -5.56 17.49 -18.98
CA GLY A 51 -4.14 17.20 -18.77
C GLY A 51 -3.83 15.70 -18.84
N ALA A 52 -2.60 15.36 -19.22
CA ALA A 52 -2.10 13.99 -19.25
C ALA A 52 -1.64 13.50 -17.86
N THR A 53 -1.31 14.44 -16.98
CA THR A 53 -0.76 14.18 -15.64
C THR A 53 -1.56 14.89 -14.56
N LEU A 54 -1.38 14.47 -13.30
CA LEU A 54 -2.03 15.13 -12.16
C LEU A 54 -1.54 16.57 -11.98
N GLU A 55 -0.27 16.82 -12.28
CA GLU A 55 0.34 18.14 -12.26
C GLU A 55 -0.27 19.07 -13.32
N GLU A 56 -0.52 18.56 -14.53
CA GLU A 56 -1.22 19.32 -15.58
C GLU A 56 -2.69 19.58 -15.20
N ALA A 57 -3.40 18.57 -14.69
CA ALA A 57 -4.77 18.73 -14.20
C ALA A 57 -4.86 19.79 -13.09
N ALA A 58 -3.90 19.81 -12.16
CA ALA A 58 -3.81 20.82 -11.11
C ALA A 58 -3.56 22.22 -11.65
N SER A 59 -2.67 22.36 -12.64
CA SER A 59 -2.40 23.65 -13.30
C SER A 59 -3.66 24.17 -14.00
N LEU A 60 -4.37 23.31 -14.73
CA LEU A 60 -5.65 23.65 -15.37
C LEU A 60 -6.72 24.05 -14.35
N ALA A 61 -6.78 23.36 -13.21
CA ALA A 61 -7.72 23.66 -12.13
C ALA A 61 -7.47 25.05 -11.52
N VAL A 62 -6.21 25.42 -11.31
CA VAL A 62 -5.81 26.74 -10.81
C VAL A 62 -6.20 27.83 -11.82
N ASP A 63 -5.92 27.64 -13.10
CA ASP A 63 -6.25 28.61 -14.14
C ASP A 63 -7.75 28.77 -14.33
N HIS A 64 -8.51 27.66 -14.32
CA HIS A 64 -9.96 27.69 -14.35
C HIS A 64 -10.53 28.37 -13.10
N GLY A 65 -9.97 28.07 -11.93
CA GLY A 65 -10.37 28.72 -10.67
C GLY A 65 -10.17 30.23 -10.69
N ARG A 66 -9.09 30.72 -11.29
CA ARG A 66 -8.86 32.16 -11.47
C ARG A 66 -9.89 32.80 -12.40
N LYS A 67 -10.22 32.16 -13.53
CA LYS A 67 -11.19 32.68 -14.51
C LYS A 67 -12.60 32.73 -13.95
N GLU A 68 -13.02 31.66 -13.29
CA GLU A 68 -14.38 31.50 -12.72
C GLU A 68 -14.50 32.01 -11.27
N ARG A 69 -13.44 32.61 -10.72
CA ARG A 69 -13.36 33.12 -9.33
C ARG A 69 -13.70 32.04 -8.28
N LEU A 70 -13.24 30.82 -8.49
CA LEU A 70 -13.38 29.70 -7.57
C LEU A 70 -12.14 29.54 -6.71
N THR A 71 -12.34 29.32 -5.40
CA THR A 71 -11.25 28.99 -4.47
C THR A 71 -10.68 27.61 -4.78
N PHE A 72 -9.37 27.55 -5.03
CA PHE A 72 -8.64 26.29 -5.18
C PHE A 72 -8.36 25.67 -3.81
N ILE A 73 -8.78 24.42 -3.61
CA ILE A 73 -8.59 23.67 -2.37
C ILE A 73 -7.39 22.74 -2.54
N HIS A 74 -6.24 23.15 -2.00
CA HIS A 74 -5.00 22.38 -2.11
C HIS A 74 -5.12 21.05 -1.34
N PRO A 75 -4.59 19.93 -1.85
CA PRO A 75 -4.60 18.65 -1.14
C PRO A 75 -3.77 18.58 0.16
N TYR A 76 -2.91 19.57 0.45
CA TYR A 76 -2.00 19.49 1.61
C TYR A 76 -1.27 20.80 1.94
N ASP A 77 -0.91 21.64 0.97
CA ASP A 77 -0.06 22.82 1.19
C ASP A 77 -0.88 24.08 1.47
N ASP A 78 -1.78 23.99 2.46
CA ASP A 78 -2.63 25.07 2.91
C ASP A 78 -2.75 25.03 4.45
N PRO A 79 -2.61 26.16 5.17
CA PRO A 79 -2.64 26.17 6.64
C PRO A 79 -3.92 25.60 7.25
N LEU A 80 -5.08 25.80 6.62
CA LEU A 80 -6.36 25.29 7.12
C LEU A 80 -6.49 23.80 6.85
N ILE A 81 -6.00 23.32 5.71
CA ILE A 81 -5.92 21.88 5.42
C ILE A 81 -5.01 21.20 6.45
N ILE A 82 -3.83 21.76 6.72
CA ILE A 82 -2.87 21.28 7.71
C ILE A 82 -3.50 21.26 9.11
N ALA A 83 -4.11 22.36 9.55
CA ALA A 83 -4.78 22.45 10.84
C ALA A 83 -5.89 21.39 10.98
N GLY A 84 -6.68 21.17 9.92
CA GLY A 84 -7.70 20.13 9.88
C GLY A 84 -7.12 18.72 10.08
N GLN A 85 -5.95 18.41 9.50
CA GLN A 85 -5.33 17.09 9.71
C GLN A 85 -4.77 16.93 11.13
N GLY A 86 -4.46 18.03 11.82
CA GLY A 86 -3.98 18.01 13.19
C GLY A 86 -4.98 17.48 14.21
N THR A 87 -6.28 17.49 13.89
CA THR A 87 -7.32 16.96 14.80
C THR A 87 -7.10 15.48 15.12
N ILE A 88 -6.52 14.71 14.20
CA ILE A 88 -6.20 13.30 14.40
C ILE A 88 -5.26 13.13 15.59
N ALA A 89 -4.21 13.95 15.71
CA ALA A 89 -3.29 13.87 16.83
C ALA A 89 -3.94 14.33 18.14
N LEU A 90 -4.84 15.32 18.10
CA LEU A 90 -5.62 15.73 19.28
C LEU A 90 -6.47 14.57 19.81
N GLU A 91 -7.17 13.86 18.91
CA GLU A 91 -8.01 12.71 19.26
C GLU A 91 -7.17 11.54 19.77
N MET A 92 -6.06 11.21 19.09
CA MET A 92 -5.17 10.12 19.51
C MET A 92 -4.58 10.36 20.90
N LEU A 93 -4.12 11.57 21.20
CA LEU A 93 -3.55 11.91 22.51
C LEU A 93 -4.60 12.07 23.61
N ALA A 94 -5.83 12.44 23.26
CA ALA A 94 -6.95 12.40 24.20
C ALA A 94 -7.32 10.95 24.58
N ALA A 95 -7.31 10.04 23.60
CA ALA A 95 -7.63 8.63 23.81
C ALA A 95 -6.49 7.85 24.49
N VAL A 96 -5.25 8.13 24.11
CA VAL A 96 -4.04 7.46 24.63
C VAL A 96 -2.96 8.51 24.94
N PRO A 97 -3.00 9.15 26.12
CA PRO A 97 -2.05 10.20 26.50
C PRO A 97 -0.58 9.74 26.57
N ASP A 98 -0.38 8.44 26.80
CA ASP A 98 0.94 7.84 27.00
C ASP A 98 1.66 7.45 25.70
N LEU A 99 1.15 7.83 24.52
CA LEU A 99 1.85 7.59 23.24
C LEU A 99 3.26 8.19 23.23
N ASP A 100 4.25 7.38 22.87
CA ASP A 100 5.66 7.76 22.76
C ASP A 100 6.02 8.21 21.34
N VAL A 101 5.38 7.62 20.33
CA VAL A 101 5.69 7.84 18.91
C VAL A 101 4.42 7.92 18.09
N LEU A 102 4.35 8.88 17.17
CA LEU A 102 3.40 8.89 16.07
C LEU A 102 4.12 8.53 14.77
N LEU A 103 3.65 7.50 14.08
CA LEU A 103 4.10 7.16 12.73
C LEU A 103 3.06 7.61 11.72
N VAL A 104 3.44 8.58 10.88
CA VAL A 104 2.50 9.30 10.01
C VAL A 104 2.96 9.21 8.56
N PRO A 105 2.13 8.70 7.63
CA PRO A 105 2.49 8.64 6.21
C PRO A 105 2.63 10.03 5.60
N ILE A 106 3.62 10.22 4.72
CA ILE A 106 3.93 11.50 4.07
C ILE A 106 3.82 11.39 2.55
N GLY A 107 2.76 11.98 1.99
CA GLY A 107 2.71 12.39 0.59
C GLY A 107 3.26 13.80 0.43
N GLY A 108 2.37 14.79 0.27
CA GLY A 108 2.76 16.21 0.22
C GLY A 108 3.04 16.85 1.59
N GLY A 109 2.77 16.13 2.68
CA GLY A 109 3.12 16.52 4.05
C GLY A 109 2.03 17.16 4.89
N GLY A 110 0.81 17.33 4.37
CA GLY A 110 -0.29 17.99 5.10
C GLY A 110 -0.66 17.27 6.41
N LEU A 111 -0.84 15.95 6.34
CA LEU A 111 -1.18 15.10 7.49
C LEU A 111 -0.12 15.16 8.59
N VAL A 112 1.13 14.83 8.27
CA VAL A 112 2.22 14.84 9.25
C VAL A 112 2.47 16.23 9.82
N SER A 113 2.32 17.29 9.03
CA SER A 113 2.53 18.66 9.51
C SER A 113 1.48 19.04 10.56
N GLY A 114 0.20 18.76 10.27
CA GLY A 114 -0.89 19.06 11.19
C GLY A 114 -0.76 18.27 12.49
N MET A 115 -0.51 16.98 12.36
CA MET A 115 -0.32 16.09 13.52
C MET A 115 0.91 16.47 14.33
N ALA A 116 2.03 16.84 13.70
CA ALA A 116 3.24 17.26 14.40
C ALA A 116 3.02 18.54 15.21
N VAL A 117 2.36 19.55 14.63
CA VAL A 117 2.01 20.79 15.33
C VAL A 117 1.16 20.51 16.56
N ALA A 118 0.08 19.74 16.40
CA ALA A 118 -0.81 19.40 17.51
C ALA A 118 -0.10 18.57 18.59
N ALA A 119 0.59 17.49 18.19
CA ALA A 119 1.23 16.56 19.11
C ALA A 119 2.37 17.20 19.90
N LYS A 120 3.27 17.94 19.24
CA LYS A 120 4.40 18.61 19.90
C LYS A 120 3.94 19.76 20.81
N THR A 121 2.78 20.37 20.53
CA THR A 121 2.20 21.38 21.41
C THR A 121 1.66 20.76 22.70
N LEU A 122 0.96 19.63 22.60
CA LEU A 122 0.37 18.95 23.77
C LEU A 122 1.38 18.14 24.58
N LYS A 123 2.32 17.48 23.90
CA LYS A 123 3.33 16.59 24.49
C LYS A 123 4.67 16.81 23.77
N PRO A 124 5.46 17.85 24.15
CA PRO A 124 6.69 18.20 23.44
C PRO A 124 7.71 17.06 23.27
N GLY A 125 7.70 16.09 24.20
CA GLY A 125 8.58 14.91 24.16
C GLY A 125 8.12 13.76 23.26
N ILE A 126 6.93 13.82 22.66
CA ILE A 126 6.48 12.77 21.73
C ILE A 126 7.33 12.78 20.46
N GLU A 127 7.73 11.62 19.97
CA GLU A 127 8.43 11.51 18.69
C GLU A 127 7.41 11.46 17.54
N VAL A 128 7.65 12.22 16.47
CA VAL A 128 6.85 12.20 15.25
C VAL A 128 7.74 11.73 14.11
N ILE A 129 7.42 10.55 13.57
CA ILE A 129 8.16 9.92 12.50
C ILE A 129 7.31 9.92 11.23
N GLY A 130 7.84 10.56 10.20
CA GLY A 130 7.32 10.49 8.85
C GLY A 130 7.61 9.15 8.19
N VAL A 131 6.66 8.63 7.42
CA VAL A 131 6.88 7.41 6.62
C VAL A 131 6.60 7.66 5.15
N GLN A 132 7.56 7.32 4.27
CA GLN A 132 7.38 7.38 2.81
C GLN A 132 7.67 6.02 2.17
N ALA A 133 7.02 5.76 1.03
CA ALA A 133 7.42 4.66 0.16
C ALA A 133 8.79 4.97 -0.45
N THR A 134 9.69 3.99 -0.49
CA THR A 134 11.03 4.13 -1.09
C THR A 134 10.98 4.54 -2.56
N LEU A 135 9.89 4.26 -3.26
CA LEU A 135 9.69 4.66 -4.67
C LEU A 135 9.30 6.13 -4.84
N TYR A 136 8.83 6.81 -3.77
CA TYR A 136 8.46 8.23 -3.78
C TYR A 136 8.99 8.98 -2.54
N PRO A 137 10.33 9.05 -2.32
CA PRO A 137 10.94 9.62 -1.11
C PRO A 137 11.09 11.15 -1.19
N SER A 138 10.05 11.86 -1.65
CA SER A 138 10.12 13.29 -2.00
C SER A 138 10.46 14.21 -0.82
N MET A 139 9.78 14.05 0.31
CA MET A 139 10.03 14.83 1.53
C MET A 139 11.36 14.40 2.16
N PHE A 140 11.66 13.10 2.19
CA PHE A 140 12.94 12.57 2.64
C PHE A 140 14.12 13.20 1.89
N ASN A 141 14.04 13.22 0.55
CA ASN A 141 15.04 13.86 -0.31
C ASN A 141 15.24 15.33 0.05
N LEU A 142 14.14 16.08 0.21
CA LEU A 142 14.21 17.50 0.54
C LEU A 142 14.77 17.80 1.94
N ILE A 143 14.39 16.99 2.94
CA ILE A 143 14.80 17.21 4.34
C ILE A 143 16.24 16.75 4.56
N LYS A 144 16.62 15.60 4.00
CA LYS A 144 17.94 14.98 4.19
C LYS A 144 18.98 15.38 3.13
N GLY A 145 18.61 16.20 2.15
CA GLY A 145 19.50 16.61 1.05
C GLY A 145 19.90 15.45 0.13
N GLN A 146 18.96 14.54 -0.13
CA GLN A 146 19.16 13.35 -0.96
C GLN A 146 18.46 13.49 -2.32
N HIS A 147 18.83 12.64 -3.28
CA HIS A 147 18.29 12.64 -4.64
C HIS A 147 17.91 11.23 -5.09
N LEU A 148 17.24 10.48 -4.22
CA LEU A 148 16.75 9.14 -4.56
C LEU A 148 15.70 9.22 -5.67
N PRO A 149 15.67 8.25 -6.59
CA PRO A 149 14.76 8.28 -7.74
C PRO A 149 13.29 8.14 -7.30
N MET A 150 12.41 8.91 -7.94
CA MET A 150 10.95 8.86 -7.71
C MET A 150 10.25 8.23 -8.91
N ARG A 151 10.13 6.90 -8.94
CA ARG A 151 9.62 6.14 -10.10
C ARG A 151 9.07 4.79 -9.71
N GLY A 152 8.20 4.26 -10.57
CA GLY A 152 7.60 2.94 -10.44
C GLY A 152 6.19 2.98 -9.88
N ASP A 153 5.54 1.83 -9.94
CA ASP A 153 4.20 1.61 -9.39
C ASP A 153 4.31 1.27 -7.90
N THR A 154 3.47 1.89 -7.08
CA THR A 154 3.46 1.71 -5.62
C THR A 154 2.06 1.40 -5.12
N LEU A 155 1.97 0.53 -4.11
CA LEU A 155 0.74 0.27 -3.36
C LEU A 155 0.28 1.49 -2.57
N ALA A 156 1.19 2.43 -2.30
CA ALA A 156 0.93 3.61 -1.49
C ALA A 156 0.62 4.84 -2.35
N GLU A 157 -0.34 4.72 -3.27
CA GLU A 157 -0.74 5.79 -4.22
C GLU A 157 -1.01 7.14 -3.51
N GLY A 158 -1.65 7.11 -2.33
CA GLY A 158 -1.97 8.31 -1.54
C GLY A 158 -0.76 9.11 -1.06
N ILE A 159 0.43 8.50 -1.04
CA ILE A 159 1.70 9.16 -0.70
C ILE A 159 2.71 9.18 -1.86
N ALA A 160 2.31 8.83 -3.08
CA ALA A 160 3.13 8.87 -4.27
C ALA A 160 3.28 10.30 -4.83
N VAL A 161 3.79 11.23 -4.01
CA VAL A 161 3.87 12.66 -4.32
C VAL A 161 5.31 13.02 -4.68
N LYS A 162 5.52 13.64 -5.85
CA LYS A 162 6.84 14.06 -6.34
C LYS A 162 7.33 15.39 -5.76
N ALA A 163 6.41 16.30 -5.47
CA ALA A 163 6.70 17.64 -4.98
C ALA A 163 6.07 17.85 -3.60
N PRO A 164 6.87 17.92 -2.52
CA PRO A 164 6.37 18.30 -1.21
C PRO A 164 5.84 19.73 -1.20
N GLY A 165 4.90 20.03 -0.29
CA GLY A 165 4.40 21.40 -0.10
C GLY A 165 5.45 22.33 0.52
N LEU A 166 5.37 23.63 0.24
CA LEU A 166 6.29 24.63 0.79
C LEU A 166 6.07 24.84 2.29
N ILE A 167 4.80 24.99 2.71
CA ILE A 167 4.42 25.18 4.11
C ILE A 167 4.67 23.89 4.88
N THR A 168 4.27 22.76 4.32
CA THR A 168 4.45 21.46 4.96
C THR A 168 5.93 21.13 5.14
N SER A 169 6.79 21.43 4.17
CA SER A 169 8.24 21.19 4.28
C SER A 169 8.89 22.02 5.38
N ALA A 170 8.45 23.28 5.57
CA ALA A 170 8.95 24.12 6.65
C ALA A 170 8.56 23.56 8.03
N ILE A 171 7.32 23.08 8.18
CA ILE A 171 6.83 22.47 9.42
C ILE A 171 7.56 21.14 9.69
N VAL A 172 7.67 20.28 8.67
CA VAL A 172 8.37 18.99 8.79
C VAL A 172 9.80 19.20 9.25
N ARG A 173 10.53 20.16 8.67
CA ARG A 173 11.90 20.48 9.09
C ARG A 173 12.00 20.93 10.54
N ALA A 174 10.97 21.60 11.05
CA ALA A 174 10.96 22.15 12.41
C ALA A 174 10.49 21.15 13.47
N LEU A 175 9.53 20.27 13.14
CA LEU A 175 8.78 19.50 14.15
C LEU A 175 8.82 17.98 13.98
N VAL A 176 9.20 17.46 12.81
CA VAL A 176 9.26 16.01 12.57
C VAL A 176 10.67 15.51 12.89
N ASP A 177 10.76 14.53 13.78
CA ASP A 177 12.04 14.07 14.32
C ASP A 177 12.83 13.22 13.30
N ASP A 178 12.14 12.41 12.51
CA ASP A 178 12.77 11.61 11.46
C ASP A 178 11.80 11.23 10.33
N ILE A 179 12.35 10.81 9.19
CA ILE A 179 11.59 10.26 8.07
C ILE A 179 12.20 8.91 7.70
N VAL A 180 11.40 7.85 7.75
CA VAL A 180 11.80 6.50 7.37
C VAL A 180 11.19 6.10 6.03
N LEU A 181 11.95 5.32 5.26
CA LEU A 181 11.52 4.78 3.98
C LEU A 181 11.12 3.31 4.14
N VAL A 182 10.00 2.93 3.52
CA VAL A 182 9.51 1.55 3.51
C VAL A 182 9.38 1.04 2.08
N THR A 183 9.78 -0.20 1.86
CA THR A 183 9.72 -0.86 0.54
C THR A 183 8.31 -1.37 0.25
N GLU A 184 8.01 -1.61 -1.03
CA GLU A 184 6.73 -2.22 -1.44
C GLU A 184 6.48 -3.55 -0.73
N GLN A 185 7.51 -4.38 -0.56
CA GLN A 185 7.39 -5.65 0.16
C GLN A 185 6.98 -5.44 1.64
N GLN A 186 7.52 -4.42 2.30
CA GLN A 186 7.16 -4.11 3.70
C GLN A 186 5.73 -3.57 3.79
N ILE A 187 5.30 -2.77 2.80
CA ILE A 187 3.91 -2.29 2.70
C ILE A 187 2.94 -3.46 2.45
N GLU A 188 3.28 -4.39 1.54
CA GLU A 188 2.50 -5.62 1.30
C GLU A 188 2.34 -6.45 2.58
N GLN A 189 3.43 -6.63 3.33
CA GLN A 189 3.42 -7.38 4.58
C GLN A 189 2.53 -6.70 5.64
N ALA A 190 2.67 -5.38 5.80
CA ALA A 190 1.85 -4.60 6.73
C ALA A 190 0.36 -4.65 6.37
N LEU A 191 0.04 -4.50 5.07
CA LEU A 191 -1.32 -4.68 4.55
C LEU A 191 -1.88 -6.03 4.94
N SER A 192 -1.12 -7.10 4.65
CA SER A 192 -1.57 -8.46 4.94
C SER A 192 -1.83 -8.66 6.44
N LEU A 193 -0.97 -8.16 7.32
CA LEU A 193 -1.18 -8.28 8.77
C LEU A 193 -2.41 -7.50 9.25
N LEU A 194 -2.64 -6.29 8.74
CA LEU A 194 -3.83 -5.50 9.08
C LEU A 194 -5.11 -6.24 8.69
N ILE A 195 -5.12 -6.93 7.55
CA ILE A 195 -6.29 -7.67 7.08
C ILE A 195 -6.44 -9.01 7.78
N THR A 196 -5.35 -9.76 7.95
CA THR A 196 -5.40 -11.15 8.40
C THR A 196 -5.43 -11.28 9.92
N ILE A 197 -4.82 -10.34 10.64
CA ILE A 197 -4.80 -10.31 12.11
C ILE A 197 -5.80 -9.28 12.61
N GLU A 198 -5.61 -8.01 12.24
CA GLU A 198 -6.42 -6.91 12.79
C GLU A 198 -7.81 -6.78 12.15
N LYS A 199 -8.07 -7.54 11.08
CA LYS A 199 -9.35 -7.54 10.35
C LYS A 199 -9.78 -6.17 9.84
N THR A 200 -8.81 -5.31 9.56
CA THR A 200 -9.02 -3.96 9.05
C THR A 200 -8.48 -3.84 7.63
N VAL A 201 -9.32 -3.37 6.70
CA VAL A 201 -8.91 -3.10 5.32
C VAL A 201 -8.33 -1.70 5.24
N THR A 202 -7.08 -1.61 4.77
CA THR A 202 -6.40 -0.33 4.49
C THR A 202 -5.84 -0.34 3.07
N GLU A 203 -5.57 0.83 2.51
CA GLU A 203 -4.72 1.00 1.34
C GLU A 203 -3.23 1.07 1.74
N GLY A 204 -2.30 1.02 0.77
CA GLY A 204 -0.87 0.97 1.06
C GLY A 204 -0.33 2.19 1.82
N ALA A 205 -0.90 3.37 1.59
CA ALA A 205 -0.55 4.59 2.34
C ALA A 205 -0.91 4.45 3.83
N GLY A 206 -2.09 3.90 4.15
CA GLY A 206 -2.51 3.67 5.53
C GLY A 206 -1.74 2.53 6.22
N ALA A 207 -1.21 1.57 5.46
CA ALA A 207 -0.35 0.51 5.99
C ALA A 207 1.10 0.97 6.26
N ALA A 208 1.51 2.13 5.75
CA ALA A 208 2.92 2.56 5.78
C ALA A 208 3.46 2.68 7.22
N GLY A 209 2.64 3.18 8.16
CA GLY A 209 3.01 3.27 9.57
C GLY A 209 3.40 1.90 10.16
N LEU A 210 2.58 0.87 9.92
CA LEU A 210 2.90 -0.49 10.38
C LEU A 210 4.12 -1.06 9.64
N ALA A 211 4.26 -0.80 8.34
CA ALA A 211 5.43 -1.24 7.58
C ALA A 211 6.74 -0.70 8.18
N ALA A 212 6.75 0.56 8.64
CA ALA A 212 7.89 1.16 9.31
C ALA A 212 8.22 0.48 10.64
N VAL A 213 7.20 0.10 11.42
CA VAL A 213 7.38 -0.64 12.68
C VAL A 213 7.99 -2.01 12.42
N LEU A 214 7.46 -2.77 11.46
CA LEU A 214 7.95 -4.11 11.12
C LEU A 214 9.39 -4.09 10.60
N ALA A 215 9.77 -3.05 9.87
CA ALA A 215 11.11 -2.86 9.35
C ALA A 215 12.14 -2.46 10.42
N ASN A 216 11.69 -1.90 11.56
CA ASN A 216 12.56 -1.31 12.59
C ASN A 216 12.14 -1.75 14.00
N GLN A 217 11.83 -3.03 14.20
CA GLN A 217 11.24 -3.54 15.44
C GLN A 217 12.03 -3.17 16.69
N GLU A 218 13.36 -3.26 16.66
CA GLU A 218 14.20 -2.92 17.81
C GLU A 218 14.13 -1.42 18.18
N ARG A 219 13.91 -0.51 17.22
CA ARG A 219 13.73 0.94 17.50
C ARG A 219 12.44 1.22 18.29
N PHE A 220 11.43 0.37 18.10
CA PHE A 220 10.08 0.60 18.63
C PHE A 220 9.69 -0.33 19.77
N LYS A 221 10.56 -1.28 20.11
CA LYS A 221 10.33 -2.27 21.16
C LYS A 221 10.06 -1.61 22.51
N GLY A 222 8.94 -1.97 23.14
CA GLY A 222 8.54 -1.47 24.46
C GLY A 222 8.01 -0.04 24.49
N ARG A 223 7.78 0.59 23.33
CA ARG A 223 7.25 1.95 23.22
C ARG A 223 5.76 1.93 22.83
N ALA A 224 4.99 2.89 23.30
CA ALA A 224 3.61 3.10 22.90
C ALA A 224 3.55 3.82 21.54
N LEU A 225 3.08 3.12 20.50
CA LEU A 225 3.09 3.63 19.12
C LEU A 225 1.68 3.99 18.65
N GLY A 226 1.53 5.15 18.03
CA GLY A 226 0.33 5.59 17.33
C GLY A 226 0.53 5.51 15.82
N LEU A 227 -0.28 4.70 15.14
CA LEU A 227 -0.23 4.52 13.69
C LEU A 227 -1.49 5.11 13.07
N VAL A 228 -1.34 5.86 11.97
CA VAL A 228 -2.48 6.39 11.22
C VAL A 228 -2.81 5.49 10.02
N LEU A 229 -3.95 4.80 10.10
CA LEU A 229 -4.52 4.11 8.94
C LEU A 229 -5.23 5.13 8.04
N SER A 230 -4.45 5.82 7.20
CA SER A 230 -4.88 7.04 6.51
C SER A 230 -5.92 6.86 5.39
N GLY A 231 -6.26 5.63 5.01
CA GLY A 231 -7.22 5.37 3.95
C GLY A 231 -7.46 3.88 3.72
N GLY A 232 -8.62 3.55 3.15
CA GLY A 232 -9.05 2.17 2.88
C GLY A 232 -9.46 1.92 1.42
N ASN A 233 -9.16 2.83 0.51
CA ASN A 233 -9.62 2.79 -0.88
C ASN A 233 -8.70 1.94 -1.76
N ILE A 234 -8.64 0.63 -1.46
CA ILE A 234 -7.83 -0.34 -2.20
C ILE A 234 -8.67 -1.10 -3.23
N ASP A 235 -8.10 -1.34 -4.42
CA ASP A 235 -8.70 -2.19 -5.44
C ASP A 235 -8.78 -3.66 -4.97
N THR A 236 -9.92 -4.32 -5.20
CA THR A 236 -10.16 -5.68 -4.70
C THR A 236 -9.27 -6.73 -5.38
N ARG A 237 -8.86 -6.52 -6.64
CA ARG A 237 -7.93 -7.41 -7.33
C ARG A 237 -6.53 -7.25 -6.77
N LEU A 238 -6.12 -6.00 -6.51
CA LEU A 238 -4.85 -5.72 -5.84
C LEU A 238 -4.80 -6.35 -4.45
N LEU A 239 -5.86 -6.19 -3.67
CA LEU A 239 -6.02 -6.81 -2.35
C LEU A 239 -5.85 -8.33 -2.41
N SER A 240 -6.55 -8.99 -3.34
CA SER A 240 -6.46 -10.44 -3.55
C SER A 240 -5.04 -10.87 -3.93
N SER A 241 -4.38 -10.11 -4.81
CA SER A 241 -2.99 -10.35 -5.20
C SER A 241 -2.02 -10.27 -4.02
N VAL A 242 -2.15 -9.23 -3.17
CA VAL A 242 -1.31 -9.06 -1.96
C VAL A 242 -1.49 -10.24 -1.00
N LEU A 243 -2.73 -10.64 -0.72
CA LEU A 243 -3.02 -11.77 0.16
C LEU A 243 -2.48 -13.10 -0.39
N THR A 244 -2.65 -13.33 -1.69
CA THR A 244 -2.17 -14.55 -2.36
C THR A 244 -0.64 -14.62 -2.35
N ARG A 245 0.04 -13.50 -2.63
CA ARG A 245 1.51 -13.38 -2.54
C ARG A 245 2.02 -13.64 -1.12
N GLN A 246 1.29 -13.19 -0.10
CA GLN A 246 1.66 -13.47 1.29
C GLN A 246 1.55 -14.95 1.63
N LEU A 247 0.47 -15.64 1.21
CA LEU A 247 0.35 -17.09 1.39
C LEU A 247 1.54 -17.83 0.76
N ALA A 248 1.99 -17.39 -0.41
CA ALA A 248 3.17 -17.96 -1.04
C ALA A 248 4.47 -17.74 -0.25
N ARG A 249 4.67 -16.53 0.29
CA ARG A 249 5.81 -16.20 1.15
C ARG A 249 5.82 -16.98 2.47
N GLU A 250 4.66 -17.31 3.00
CA GLU A 250 4.54 -18.13 4.22
C GLU A 250 4.69 -19.63 3.94
N GLY A 251 4.85 -20.03 2.67
CA GLY A 251 4.89 -21.44 2.25
C GLY A 251 3.52 -22.10 2.22
N ARG A 252 2.46 -21.35 2.52
CA ARG A 252 1.09 -21.82 2.59
C ARG A 252 0.47 -22.06 1.22
N LEU A 253 0.98 -21.44 0.17
CA LEU A 253 0.58 -21.72 -1.21
C LEU A 253 1.84 -21.84 -2.09
N THR A 254 2.10 -23.00 -2.68
CA THR A 254 3.36 -23.25 -3.40
C THR A 254 3.12 -23.98 -4.70
N GLN A 255 3.74 -23.51 -5.78
CA GLN A 255 3.78 -24.25 -7.04
C GLN A 255 4.97 -25.21 -7.02
N LEU A 256 4.70 -26.50 -7.21
CA LEU A 256 5.69 -27.55 -7.36
C LEU A 256 5.73 -27.98 -8.82
N ARG A 257 6.95 -28.14 -9.35
CA ARG A 257 7.19 -28.65 -10.70
C ARG A 257 7.88 -30.00 -10.62
N PHE A 258 7.41 -30.92 -11.45
CA PHE A 258 7.93 -32.27 -11.52
C PHE A 258 8.19 -32.62 -12.98
N ASP A 259 9.43 -33.01 -13.25
CA ASP A 259 9.82 -33.63 -14.51
C ASP A 259 9.57 -35.14 -14.38
N ILE A 260 8.39 -35.58 -14.82
CA ILE A 260 8.00 -36.99 -14.74
C ILE A 260 8.15 -37.70 -16.08
N VAL A 261 8.53 -38.97 -16.04
CA VAL A 261 8.53 -39.84 -17.23
C VAL A 261 7.07 -40.13 -17.62
N ASP A 262 6.72 -40.05 -18.91
CA ASP A 262 5.36 -40.33 -19.40
C ASP A 262 5.03 -41.83 -19.29
N ARG A 263 4.69 -42.27 -18.06
CA ARG A 263 4.26 -43.64 -17.75
C ARG A 263 3.01 -43.61 -16.87
N PRO A 264 2.08 -44.56 -17.06
CA PRO A 264 0.92 -44.69 -16.18
C PRO A 264 1.33 -44.78 -14.70
N GLY A 265 0.61 -44.06 -13.83
CA GLY A 265 0.78 -44.11 -12.38
C GLY A 265 1.75 -43.08 -11.77
N GLN A 266 2.53 -42.32 -12.57
CA GLN A 266 3.46 -41.33 -12.02
C GLN A 266 2.76 -40.18 -11.28
N LEU A 267 1.69 -39.62 -11.85
CA LEU A 267 0.85 -38.63 -11.17
C LEU A 267 0.26 -39.20 -9.87
N ALA A 268 -0.21 -40.45 -9.89
CA ALA A 268 -0.76 -41.09 -8.70
C ALA A 268 0.28 -41.23 -7.58
N ALA A 269 1.55 -41.50 -7.92
CA ALA A 269 2.64 -41.55 -6.95
C ALA A 269 2.89 -40.18 -6.29
N VAL A 270 2.90 -39.09 -7.07
CA VAL A 270 3.03 -37.72 -6.54
C VAL A 270 1.88 -37.39 -5.61
N VAL A 271 0.64 -37.61 -6.06
CA VAL A 271 -0.58 -37.34 -5.27
C VAL A 271 -0.60 -38.16 -3.97
N ALA A 272 -0.14 -39.41 -3.99
CA ALA A 272 -0.08 -40.26 -2.80
C ALA A 272 0.86 -39.69 -1.73
N VAL A 273 2.02 -39.18 -2.13
CA VAL A 273 2.97 -38.54 -1.18
C VAL A 273 2.38 -37.25 -0.62
N LEU A 274 1.85 -36.38 -1.47
CA LEU A 274 1.22 -35.12 -1.04
C LEU A 274 0.08 -35.37 -0.04
N SER A 275 -0.79 -36.32 -0.36
CA SER A 275 -1.90 -36.73 0.51
C SER A 275 -1.42 -37.29 1.86
N LYS A 276 -0.36 -38.11 1.87
CA LYS A 276 0.24 -38.63 3.11
C LYS A 276 0.80 -37.53 4.02
N THR A 277 1.32 -36.46 3.43
CA THR A 277 1.81 -35.30 4.20
C THR A 277 0.70 -34.36 4.67
N GLY A 278 -0.51 -34.49 4.11
CA GLY A 278 -1.64 -33.61 4.41
C GLY A 278 -1.60 -32.29 3.64
N ALA A 279 -0.84 -32.20 2.56
CA ALA A 279 -0.85 -31.06 1.66
C ALA A 279 -2.12 -31.11 0.78
N ASN A 280 -2.88 -30.01 0.75
CA ASN A 280 -4.05 -29.91 -0.10
C ASN A 280 -3.64 -29.54 -1.52
N ILE A 281 -4.26 -30.14 -2.54
CA ILE A 281 -3.96 -29.85 -3.94
C ILE A 281 -5.00 -28.84 -4.45
N VAL A 282 -4.52 -27.66 -4.85
CA VAL A 282 -5.36 -26.56 -5.36
C VAL A 282 -5.51 -26.65 -6.87
N GLU A 283 -4.42 -26.92 -7.57
CA GLU A 283 -4.39 -27.00 -9.03
C GLU A 283 -3.43 -28.09 -9.49
N VAL A 284 -3.79 -28.76 -10.60
CA VAL A 284 -2.92 -29.72 -11.29
C VAL A 284 -2.93 -29.37 -12.77
N SER A 285 -1.76 -29.03 -13.31
CA SER A 285 -1.52 -28.79 -14.73
C SER A 285 -0.56 -29.85 -15.28
N HIS A 286 -0.92 -30.46 -16.39
CA HIS A 286 -0.17 -31.55 -17.00
C HIS A 286 0.03 -31.27 -18.49
N GLN A 287 1.25 -30.91 -18.88
CA GLN A 287 1.55 -30.41 -20.22
C GLN A 287 2.53 -31.31 -20.97
N ARG A 288 2.13 -31.70 -22.19
CA ARG A 288 2.88 -32.64 -23.06
C ARG A 288 3.41 -32.03 -24.36
N ILE A 289 2.89 -30.87 -24.77
CA ILE A 289 3.01 -30.37 -26.15
C ILE A 289 3.86 -29.09 -26.24
N PHE A 290 3.93 -28.29 -25.18
CA PHE A 290 4.60 -26.98 -25.16
C PHE A 290 5.70 -26.92 -24.09
N THR A 291 6.64 -27.86 -24.13
CA THR A 291 7.76 -27.95 -23.16
C THR A 291 9.08 -28.24 -23.88
N ASP A 292 10.20 -27.71 -23.38
CA ASP A 292 11.56 -28.03 -23.88
C ASP A 292 12.04 -29.45 -23.47
N LEU A 293 11.16 -30.21 -22.82
CA LEU A 293 11.43 -31.56 -22.34
C LEU A 293 11.51 -32.58 -23.50
N PRO A 294 12.33 -33.63 -23.37
CA PRO A 294 12.37 -34.72 -24.35
C PRO A 294 10.97 -35.33 -24.58
N ALA A 295 10.70 -35.88 -25.76
CA ALA A 295 9.38 -36.40 -26.16
C ALA A 295 8.77 -37.52 -25.27
N LYS A 296 9.49 -37.99 -24.23
CA LYS A 296 9.03 -38.98 -23.24
C LYS A 296 8.87 -38.40 -21.83
N ALA A 297 9.08 -37.10 -21.65
CA ALA A 297 8.95 -36.41 -20.38
C ALA A 297 7.71 -35.51 -20.42
N VAL A 298 7.07 -35.37 -19.27
CA VAL A 298 5.88 -34.54 -19.09
C VAL A 298 6.14 -33.58 -17.94
N LEU A 299 5.82 -32.31 -18.17
CA LEU A 299 5.84 -31.32 -17.10
C LEU A 299 4.53 -31.44 -16.31
N LEU A 300 4.65 -31.79 -15.05
CA LEU A 300 3.57 -31.73 -14.08
C LEU A 300 3.79 -30.53 -13.17
N GLU A 301 2.85 -29.60 -13.17
CA GLU A 301 2.82 -28.49 -12.22
C GLU A 301 1.66 -28.70 -11.25
N VAL A 302 1.94 -28.62 -9.96
CA VAL A 302 0.94 -28.78 -8.90
C VAL A 302 1.01 -27.59 -7.97
N VAL A 303 -0.09 -26.88 -7.80
CA VAL A 303 -0.22 -25.87 -6.74
C VAL A 303 -0.76 -26.55 -5.50
N ILE A 304 0.01 -26.49 -4.42
CA ILE A 304 -0.37 -27.07 -3.13
C ILE A 304 -0.59 -25.99 -2.08
N GLU A 305 -1.51 -26.28 -1.16
CA GLU A 305 -1.70 -25.52 0.07
C GLU A 305 -1.13 -26.32 1.25
N THR A 306 -0.32 -25.64 2.06
CA THR A 306 0.24 -26.19 3.30
C THR A 306 -0.09 -25.29 4.48
N ARG A 307 0.20 -25.77 5.69
CA ARG A 307 -0.17 -25.04 6.92
C ARG A 307 0.76 -23.85 7.16
N ASP A 308 2.03 -24.05 6.88
CA ASP A 308 3.13 -23.10 7.07
C ASP A 308 4.37 -23.61 6.32
N ARG A 309 5.46 -22.85 6.41
CA ARG A 309 6.76 -23.20 5.81
C ARG A 309 7.29 -24.56 6.30
N SER A 310 7.12 -24.90 7.57
CA SER A 310 7.63 -26.17 8.11
C SER A 310 6.89 -27.37 7.54
N HIS A 311 5.58 -27.26 7.34
CA HIS A 311 4.78 -28.25 6.65
C HIS A 311 5.25 -28.39 5.18
N LEU A 312 5.45 -27.28 4.46
CA LEU A 312 5.99 -27.32 3.10
C LEU A 312 7.35 -28.03 3.02
N ASP A 313 8.28 -27.69 3.91
CA ASP A 313 9.62 -28.27 3.94
C ASP A 313 9.56 -29.79 4.20
N SER A 314 8.66 -30.22 5.09
CA SER A 314 8.40 -31.64 5.37
C SER A 314 7.80 -32.36 4.16
N THR A 315 6.90 -31.70 3.43
CA THR A 315 6.31 -32.22 2.19
C THR A 315 7.36 -32.40 1.09
N ILE A 316 8.23 -31.42 0.90
CA ILE A 316 9.34 -31.50 -0.06
C ILE A 316 10.30 -32.63 0.32
N ALA A 317 10.63 -32.76 1.62
CA ALA A 317 11.47 -33.85 2.11
C ALA A 317 10.86 -35.23 1.84
N ALA A 318 9.55 -35.39 2.02
CA ALA A 318 8.85 -36.64 1.73
C ALA A 318 8.85 -36.98 0.23
N LEU A 319 8.67 -35.99 -0.66
CA LEU A 319 8.78 -36.18 -2.11
C LEU A 319 10.18 -36.65 -2.50
N ARG A 320 11.22 -36.00 -1.98
CA ARG A 320 12.62 -36.38 -2.23
C ARG A 320 12.95 -37.77 -1.70
N ALA A 321 12.46 -38.14 -0.52
CA ALA A 321 12.63 -39.48 0.06
C ALA A 321 11.96 -40.58 -0.79
N ALA A 322 10.89 -40.24 -1.51
CA ALA A 322 10.24 -41.14 -2.47
C ALA A 322 10.94 -41.17 -3.85
N SER A 323 12.13 -40.57 -3.99
CA SER A 323 12.86 -40.42 -5.26
C SER A 323 12.08 -39.64 -6.33
N ILE A 324 11.18 -38.75 -5.90
CA ILE A 324 10.47 -37.82 -6.78
C ILE A 324 11.25 -36.51 -6.79
N HIS A 325 11.80 -36.15 -7.95
CA HIS A 325 12.46 -34.86 -8.13
C HIS A 325 11.41 -33.76 -8.20
N VAL A 326 11.61 -32.70 -7.42
CA VAL A 326 10.66 -31.58 -7.31
C VAL A 326 11.43 -30.26 -7.29
N ASP A 327 11.03 -29.38 -8.18
CA ASP A 327 11.44 -27.98 -8.19
C ASP A 327 10.34 -27.12 -7.59
N VAL A 328 10.73 -26.21 -6.70
CA VAL A 328 9.81 -25.29 -6.05
C VAL A 328 9.79 -24.00 -6.87
N GLY A 329 8.65 -23.71 -7.50
CA GLY A 329 8.47 -22.46 -8.26
C GLY A 329 8.47 -21.25 -7.32
N GLY A 330 9.28 -20.24 -7.64
CA GLY A 330 9.32 -18.98 -6.88
C GLY A 330 10.64 -18.63 -6.17
N HIS A 331 11.76 -19.26 -6.55
CA HIS A 331 13.12 -18.85 -6.20
C HIS A 331 13.92 -18.50 -7.45
#